data_AF-A0A8C0BTJ5-F1
#
_entry.id   AF-A0A8C0BTJ5-F1
#
_cell.length_a   1.000
_cell.length_b   1.000
_cell.length_c   1.000
_cell.angle_alpha   90.00
_cell.angle_beta   90.00
_cell.angle_gamma   90.00
#
_symmetry.space_group_name_H-M   'P 1'
#
loop_
_entity.id
_entity.type
_entity.pdbx_description
1 polymer ?
#
loop_
_entity_poly.entity_id
_entity_poly.type
_entity_poly.pdbx_seq_one_letter_code
_entity_poly.pdbx_strand_id
1 'polypeptide(L)'
;MEEALDELIKDCAHQLFELTDDKENAKYPFTYVTCQDICSIRAFQEQIVIAIKAPEETKLEIPIPKEDCIEVHVKSTKGPIDVYLCEVQQEKPGAKTFEDMDTVTSETEPSVPPDEGNFFHLHFYPHVIFFKSVILF
;
A
#
# COMPACT_ATOMS: atom_id res chain seq x y z
N MET A 1 -17.65 26.60 -24.62
CA MET A 1 -17.11 25.24 -24.89
C MET A 1 -16.26 24.80 -23.71
N GLU A 2 -15.34 25.64 -23.23
CA GLU A 2 -14.61 25.44 -21.97
C GLU A 2 -15.56 25.36 -20.76
N GLU A 3 -16.50 26.29 -20.62
CA GLU A 3 -17.48 26.31 -19.52
C GLU A 3 -18.30 25.01 -19.37
N ALA A 4 -18.60 24.32 -20.49
CA ALA A 4 -19.35 23.06 -20.43
C ALA A 4 -18.48 21.89 -19.96
N LEU A 5 -17.18 21.94 -20.24
CA LEU A 5 -16.21 20.95 -19.74
C LEU A 5 -15.98 21.16 -18.24
N ASP A 6 -15.86 22.41 -17.79
CA ASP A 6 -15.65 22.74 -16.39
C ASP A 6 -16.83 22.30 -15.51
N GLU A 7 -18.06 22.53 -15.97
CA GLU A 7 -19.25 22.04 -15.25
C GLU A 7 -19.27 20.50 -15.20
N LEU A 8 -18.88 19.80 -16.27
CA LEU A 8 -18.81 18.34 -16.23
C LEU A 8 -17.73 17.83 -15.26
N ILE A 9 -16.56 18.46 -15.22
CA ILE A 9 -15.48 18.10 -14.27
C ILE A 9 -15.97 18.29 -12.83
N LYS A 10 -16.65 19.41 -12.58
CA LYS A 10 -17.20 19.74 -11.27
C LYS A 10 -18.29 18.76 -10.84
N ASP A 11 -19.20 18.40 -11.74
CA ASP A 11 -20.24 17.41 -11.48
C ASP A 11 -19.65 16.03 -11.19
N CYS A 12 -18.61 15.62 -11.94
CA CYS A 12 -17.89 14.37 -11.67
C CYS A 12 -17.17 14.40 -10.32
N ALA A 13 -16.50 15.51 -9.99
CA ALA A 13 -15.82 15.66 -8.70
C ALA A 13 -16.84 15.59 -7.54
N HIS A 14 -17.99 16.25 -7.69
CA HIS A 14 -19.04 16.23 -6.68
C HIS A 14 -19.57 14.81 -6.43
N GLN A 15 -19.84 14.05 -7.49
CA GLN A 15 -20.27 12.65 -7.38
C GLN A 15 -19.23 11.77 -6.66
N LEU A 16 -17.93 11.99 -6.91
CA LEU A 16 -16.87 11.27 -6.21
C LEU A 16 -16.83 11.60 -4.71
N PHE A 17 -17.04 12.87 -4.32
CA PHE A 17 -17.09 13.26 -2.92
C PHE A 17 -18.31 12.69 -2.21
N GLU A 18 -19.49 12.73 -2.83
CA GLU A 18 -20.70 12.14 -2.26
C GLU A 18 -20.55 10.64 -1.98
N LEU A 19 -19.83 9.91 -2.84
CA LEU A 19 -19.59 8.48 -2.65
C LEU A 19 -18.51 8.17 -1.60
N THR A 20 -17.51 9.04 -1.44
CA THR A 20 -16.33 8.76 -0.60
C THR A 20 -16.40 9.37 0.81
N ASP A 21 -17.11 10.49 0.99
CA ASP A 21 -17.27 11.18 2.30
C ASP A 21 -18.54 10.73 3.07
N ASP A 22 -19.38 9.89 2.43
CA ASP A 22 -20.50 9.26 3.12
C ASP A 22 -19.97 8.26 4.18
N LYS A 23 -20.16 8.63 5.45
CA LYS A 23 -19.74 7.82 6.61
C LYS A 23 -20.40 6.45 6.66
N GLU A 24 -21.57 6.28 6.04
CA GLU A 24 -22.21 4.98 5.95
C GLU A 24 -21.45 4.08 4.95
N ASN A 25 -20.92 4.64 3.86
CA ASN A 25 -20.10 3.90 2.89
C ASN A 25 -18.81 3.36 3.53
N ALA A 26 -18.17 4.12 4.43
CA ALA A 26 -17.00 3.63 5.18
C ALA A 26 -17.31 2.44 6.11
N LYS A 27 -18.59 2.23 6.45
CA LYS A 27 -19.07 1.15 7.33
C LYS A 27 -19.65 -0.04 6.54
N TYR A 28 -20.03 0.18 5.28
CA TYR A 28 -20.58 -0.87 4.43
C TYR A 28 -19.48 -1.82 3.91
N PRO A 29 -19.79 -3.11 3.71
CA PRO A 29 -18.81 -4.13 3.32
C PRO A 29 -18.33 -4.02 1.85
N PHE A 30 -18.53 -2.88 1.20
CA PHE A 30 -18.28 -2.71 -0.23
C PHE A 30 -17.11 -1.75 -0.54
N THR A 31 -16.49 -1.14 0.47
CA THR A 31 -15.37 -0.21 0.31
C THR A 31 -14.03 -0.81 0.71
N TYR A 32 -13.86 -2.12 0.51
CA TYR A 32 -12.57 -2.79 0.70
C TYR A 32 -12.31 -3.73 -0.46
N VAL A 33 -11.04 -4.04 -0.65
CA VAL A 33 -10.59 -5.14 -1.51
C VAL A 33 -9.93 -6.19 -0.64
N THR A 34 -10.10 -7.45 -1.00
CA THR A 34 -9.41 -8.56 -0.33
C THR A 34 -8.09 -8.85 -1.02
N CYS A 35 -7.18 -9.54 -0.32
CA CYS A 35 -5.97 -10.06 -0.95
C CYS A 35 -6.31 -10.99 -2.14
N GLN A 36 -7.43 -11.71 -2.09
CA GLN A 36 -7.87 -12.56 -3.20
C GLN A 36 -8.23 -11.73 -4.45
N ASP A 37 -8.89 -10.59 -4.28
CA ASP A 37 -9.22 -9.69 -5.39
C ASP A 37 -7.95 -9.16 -6.04
N ILE A 38 -6.97 -8.73 -5.24
CA ILE A 38 -5.66 -8.25 -5.70
C ILE A 38 -4.90 -9.38 -6.44
N CYS A 39 -4.86 -10.59 -5.86
CA CYS A 39 -4.20 -11.74 -6.46
C CYS A 39 -4.89 -12.24 -7.75
N SER A 40 -6.17 -11.92 -7.95
CA SER A 40 -6.91 -12.27 -9.18
C SER A 40 -6.50 -11.42 -10.39
N ILE A 41 -5.83 -10.28 -10.17
CA ILE A 41 -5.40 -9.37 -11.23
C ILE A 41 -4.25 -10.02 -12.01
N ARG A 42 -4.49 -10.29 -13.30
CA ARG A 42 -3.51 -10.96 -14.18
C ARG A 42 -2.16 -10.24 -14.25
N ALA A 43 -2.16 -8.91 -14.14
CA ALA A 43 -0.95 -8.10 -14.17
C ALA A 43 -0.01 -8.36 -12.97
N PHE A 44 -0.52 -8.92 -11.88
CA PHE A 44 0.23 -9.21 -10.64
C PHE A 44 0.55 -10.70 -10.46
N GLN A 45 0.27 -11.54 -11.46
CA GLN A 45 0.63 -12.96 -11.40
C GLN A 45 2.16 -13.11 -11.32
N GLU A 46 2.60 -14.04 -10.45
CA GLU A 46 4.03 -14.33 -10.19
C GLU A 46 4.84 -13.14 -9.64
N GLN A 47 4.16 -12.13 -9.12
CA GLN A 47 4.77 -10.95 -8.51
C GLN A 47 4.51 -10.90 -7.00
N ILE A 48 5.40 -10.21 -6.29
CA ILE A 48 5.20 -9.86 -4.89
C ILE A 48 4.42 -8.55 -4.86
N VAL A 49 3.22 -8.57 -4.27
CA VAL A 49 2.40 -7.37 -4.09
C VAL A 49 2.45 -6.94 -2.64
N ILE A 50 2.76 -5.65 -2.44
CA ILE A 50 2.80 -5.02 -1.12
C ILE A 50 1.70 -3.96 -1.10
N ALA A 51 0.67 -4.19 -0.30
CA ALA A 51 -0.42 -3.25 -0.07
C ALA A 51 -0.07 -2.35 1.11
N ILE A 52 -0.10 -1.04 0.91
CA ILE A 52 0.20 -0.04 1.92
C ILE A 52 -1.08 0.76 2.17
N LYS A 53 -1.57 0.74 3.39
CA LYS A 53 -2.70 1.56 3.84
C LYS A 53 -2.15 2.62 4.78
N ALA A 54 -2.36 3.88 4.42
CA ALA A 54 -1.73 5.00 5.11
C ALA A 54 -2.72 6.14 5.31
N PRO A 55 -2.58 6.96 6.35
CA PRO A 55 -3.44 8.12 6.55
C PRO A 55 -3.18 9.19 5.50
N GLU A 56 -4.07 10.18 5.46
CA GLU A 56 -3.88 11.37 4.65
C GLU A 56 -2.51 12.04 4.90
N GLU A 57 -2.05 12.78 3.90
CA GLU A 57 -0.74 13.45 3.92
C GLU A 57 0.47 12.49 4.00
N THR A 58 0.28 11.19 3.76
CA THR A 58 1.40 10.25 3.61
C THR A 58 2.18 10.54 2.33
N LYS A 59 3.51 10.61 2.44
CA LYS A 59 4.43 10.85 1.33
C LYS A 59 5.12 9.54 0.94
N LEU A 60 5.16 9.27 -0.36
CA LEU A 60 5.95 8.19 -0.95
C LEU A 60 7.07 8.80 -1.80
N GLU A 61 8.31 8.44 -1.49
CA GLU A 61 9.49 8.91 -2.19
C GLU A 61 10.31 7.71 -2.69
N ILE A 62 10.72 7.79 -3.95
CA ILE A 62 11.62 6.80 -4.57
C ILE A 62 12.95 7.53 -4.83
N PRO A 63 13.94 7.41 -3.92
CA PRO A 63 15.26 7.97 -4.13
C PRO A 63 15.95 7.35 -5.36
N ILE A 64 17.01 8.01 -5.82
CA ILE A 64 17.84 7.49 -6.92
C ILE A 64 18.39 6.12 -6.49
N PRO A 65 18.16 5.06 -7.27
CA PRO A 65 18.62 3.72 -6.91
C PRO A 65 20.14 3.66 -6.84
N LYS A 66 20.66 2.96 -5.83
CA LYS A 66 22.08 2.62 -5.70
C LYS A 66 22.37 1.38 -6.56
N GLU A 67 23.64 1.11 -6.86
CA GLU A 67 24.05 0.01 -7.77
C GLU A 67 23.38 -1.33 -7.45
N ASP A 68 23.15 -1.64 -6.18
CA ASP A 68 22.59 -2.92 -5.73
C ASP A 68 21.25 -2.83 -4.99
N CYS A 69 20.59 -1.66 -4.98
CA CYS A 69 19.35 -1.51 -4.20
C CYS A 69 18.44 -0.39 -4.71
N ILE A 70 17.15 -0.71 -4.84
CA ILE A 70 16.08 0.27 -4.98
C ILE A 70 15.43 0.45 -3.60
N GLU A 71 15.35 1.71 -3.16
CA GLU A 71 14.73 2.08 -1.90
C GLU A 71 13.36 2.72 -2.17
N VAL A 72 12.38 2.45 -1.33
CA VAL A 72 11.09 3.15 -1.29
C VAL A 72 10.87 3.66 0.12
N HIS A 73 10.66 4.97 0.26
CA HIS A 73 10.45 5.63 1.53
C HIS A 73 8.98 6.03 1.65
N VAL A 74 8.33 5.63 2.74
CA VAL A 74 6.95 6.02 3.04
C VAL A 74 6.93 6.74 4.38
N LYS A 75 6.47 7.99 4.39
CA LYS A 75 6.45 8.84 5.58
C LYS A 75 5.03 9.33 5.88
N SER A 76 4.56 9.08 7.09
CA SER A 76 3.27 9.60 7.58
C SER A 76 3.48 10.55 8.76
N THR A 77 2.68 11.60 8.83
CA THR A 77 2.65 12.55 9.98
C THR A 77 1.35 12.48 10.78
N LYS A 78 0.33 11.76 10.28
CA LYS A 78 -1.04 11.77 10.81
C LYS A 78 -1.47 10.45 11.44
N GLY A 79 -0.62 9.43 11.42
CA GLY A 79 -0.96 8.12 11.97
C GLY A 79 -0.02 6.99 11.56
N PRO A 80 -0.29 5.77 12.02
CA PRO A 80 0.46 4.58 11.63
C PRO A 80 0.22 4.23 10.16
N ILE A 81 1.15 3.50 9.57
CA ILE A 81 1.01 2.93 8.22
C ILE A 81 0.88 1.42 8.40
N ASP A 82 -0.16 0.84 7.81
CA ASP A 82 -0.39 -0.60 7.76
C ASP A 82 0.21 -1.15 6.46
N VAL A 83 1.01 -2.22 6.55
CA VAL A 83 1.65 -2.85 5.39
C VAL A 83 1.29 -4.33 5.34
N TYR A 84 0.81 -4.79 4.19
CA TYR A 84 0.38 -6.16 3.95
C TYR A 84 1.12 -6.77 2.76
N LEU A 85 1.52 -8.03 2.90
CA LEU A 85 2.06 -8.85 1.82
C LEU A 85 0.94 -9.71 1.25
N CYS A 86 0.60 -9.53 -0.03
CA CYS A 86 -0.40 -10.38 -0.69
C CYS A 86 0.32 -11.55 -1.35
N GLU A 87 0.18 -12.74 -0.76
CA GLU A 87 0.71 -13.97 -1.35
C GLU A 87 -0.32 -14.62 -2.28
N VAL A 88 0.09 -14.90 -3.51
CA VAL A 88 -0.69 -15.78 -4.40
C VAL A 88 -0.44 -17.21 -3.91
N GLN A 89 -1.35 -17.76 -3.11
CA GLN A 89 -1.33 -19.20 -2.84
C GLN A 89 -1.49 -19.92 -4.19
N GLN A 90 -0.41 -20.48 -4.71
CA GLN A 90 -0.54 -21.54 -5.70
C GLN A 90 -1.28 -22.68 -5.01
N GLU A 91 -2.50 -22.99 -5.44
CA GLU A 91 -3.23 -24.17 -5.00
C GLU A 91 -2.37 -25.42 -5.26
N LYS A 92 -1.61 -25.85 -4.24
CA LYS A 92 -1.16 -27.23 -4.13
C LYS A 92 -2.21 -27.95 -3.31
N PRO A 93 -2.94 -28.94 -3.88
CA PRO A 93 -3.87 -29.72 -3.09
C PRO A 93 -3.06 -30.62 -2.15
N GLY A 94 -2.95 -30.20 -0.88
CA GLY A 94 -2.58 -31.05 0.24
C GLY A 94 -1.30 -30.64 0.98
N ALA A 95 -1.47 -29.89 2.07
CA ALA A 95 -0.86 -30.17 3.37
C ALA A 95 -1.42 -29.20 4.43
N LYS A 96 -1.74 -29.73 5.61
CA LYS A 96 -2.29 -29.01 6.76
C LYS A 96 -1.16 -28.35 7.57
N THR A 97 -1.52 -27.23 8.21
CA THR A 97 -1.04 -26.63 9.48
C THR A 97 0.47 -26.48 9.70
N PHE A 98 0.93 -25.25 9.93
CA PHE A 98 1.77 -24.89 11.08
C PHE A 98 1.49 -23.42 11.48
N GLU A 99 0.98 -23.24 12.71
CA GLU A 99 1.23 -22.05 13.51
C GLU A 99 2.74 -22.04 13.84
N ASP A 100 3.45 -20.93 13.63
CA ASP A 100 4.31 -20.30 14.65
C ASP A 100 4.97 -19.01 14.10
N MET A 101 4.94 -18.00 14.97
CA MET A 101 5.86 -16.88 15.19
C MET A 101 6.96 -16.58 14.17
N ASP A 102 6.92 -15.36 13.62
CA ASP A 102 8.13 -14.55 13.46
C ASP A 102 7.81 -13.09 13.77
N THR A 103 7.96 -12.77 15.06
CA THR A 103 8.03 -11.41 15.56
C THR A 103 9.40 -10.86 15.15
N VAL A 104 9.48 -10.15 14.01
CA VAL A 104 10.70 -9.39 13.68
C VAL A 104 10.77 -8.22 14.66
N THR A 105 11.50 -8.45 15.75
CA THR A 105 11.93 -7.42 16.68
C THR A 105 13.22 -6.85 16.15
N SER A 106 13.22 -5.62 15.67
CA SER A 106 14.44 -4.88 15.34
C SER A 106 14.63 -3.74 16.33
N GLU A 107 15.41 -3.99 17.38
CA GLU A 107 15.95 -2.94 18.25
C GLU A 107 17.23 -2.37 17.63
N THR A 108 17.38 -1.05 17.54
CA THR A 108 18.65 -0.31 17.70
C THR A 108 18.35 1.18 18.00
N GLU A 109 19.17 1.74 18.88
CA GLU A 109 19.04 2.91 19.77
C GLU A 109 18.68 4.30 19.19
N PRO A 110 18.23 5.25 20.06
CA PRO A 110 17.59 6.50 19.68
C PRO A 110 18.57 7.68 19.64
N SER A 111 18.61 8.41 18.53
CA SER A 111 19.27 9.73 18.50
C SER A 111 18.71 10.65 17.40
N VAL A 112 17.41 10.97 17.42
CA VAL A 112 16.87 12.06 16.58
C VAL A 112 15.76 12.83 17.33
N PRO A 113 15.67 14.17 17.24
CA PRO A 113 14.74 15.01 18.01
C PRO A 113 13.26 14.71 17.74
N PRO A 114 12.33 15.13 18.61
CA PRO A 114 10.93 14.78 18.51
C PRO A 114 10.21 15.68 17.50
N ASP A 115 10.39 15.41 16.20
CA ASP A 115 9.53 15.96 15.14
C ASP A 115 9.42 15.04 13.91
N GLU A 116 9.68 13.74 14.09
CA GLU A 116 9.74 12.80 12.98
C GLU A 116 8.54 11.85 13.00
N GLY A 117 7.61 12.12 12.07
CA GLY A 117 6.52 11.19 11.76
C GLY A 117 7.03 9.80 11.39
N ASN A 118 6.16 8.79 11.48
CA ASN A 118 6.49 7.40 11.24
C ASN A 118 7.07 7.20 9.83
N PHE A 119 8.29 6.66 9.75
CA PHE A 119 9.00 6.33 8.51
C PHE A 119 9.05 4.82 8.29
N PHE A 120 8.75 4.39 7.07
CA PHE A 120 8.89 3.01 6.61
C PHE A 120 9.81 2.98 5.40
N HIS A 121 10.85 2.15 5.46
CA HIS A 121 11.83 1.97 4.39
C HIS A 121 11.74 0.55 3.84
N LEU A 122 11.49 0.42 2.53
CA LEU A 122 11.53 -0.86 1.82
C LEU A 122 12.76 -0.91 0.92
N HIS A 123 13.56 -1.96 1.08
CA HIS A 123 14.76 -2.20 0.29
C HIS A 123 14.55 -3.36 -0.68
N PHE A 124 14.84 -3.15 -1.96
CA PHE A 124 14.67 -4.12 -3.03
C PHE A 124 16.00 -4.38 -3.73
N TYR A 125 16.50 -5.61 -3.63
CA TYR A 125 17.76 -6.03 -4.25
C TYR A 125 17.54 -6.58 -5.67
N PRO A 126 18.47 -6.31 -6.62
CA PRO A 126 18.32 -6.59 -8.05
C PRO A 126 18.08 -8.05 -8.40
N HIS A 127 18.60 -8.99 -7.60
CA HIS A 127 18.37 -10.42 -7.79
C HIS A 127 16.99 -10.92 -7.31
N VAL A 128 16.19 -10.06 -6.69
CA VAL A 128 14.87 -10.37 -6.11
C VAL A 128 13.75 -9.53 -6.79
N ILE A 129 14.06 -8.84 -7.88
CA ILE A 129 13.08 -7.99 -8.59
C ILE A 129 12.17 -8.87 -9.44
N PHE A 130 11.15 -9.44 -8.79
CA PHE A 130 9.84 -9.55 -9.43
C PHE A 130 9.21 -8.17 -9.34
N PHE A 131 8.61 -7.66 -10.42
CA PHE A 131 7.96 -6.34 -10.44
C PHE A 131 7.11 -6.15 -9.17
N LYS A 132 7.54 -5.26 -8.26
CA LYS A 132 6.81 -4.99 -7.02
C LYS A 132 5.83 -3.86 -7.28
N SER A 133 4.56 -4.19 -7.42
CA SER A 133 3.50 -3.18 -7.37
C SER A 133 3.27 -2.78 -5.93
N VAL A 134 3.50 -1.49 -5.65
CA VAL A 134 3.03 -0.85 -4.42
C VAL A 134 1.65 -0.30 -4.71
N ILE A 135 0.64 -0.77 -3.99
CA ILE A 135 -0.72 -0.25 -4.07
C ILE A 135 -0.96 0.56 -2.81
N LEU A 136 -1.24 1.86 -2.97
CA LEU A 136 -1.61 2.75 -1.88
C LEU A 136 -3.13 2.79 -1.77
N PHE A 137 -3.65 2.47 -0.59
CA PHE A 137 -5.07 2.52 -0.24
C PHE A 137 -5.36 3.67 0.71
#